data_AF-A0A8T2C537-F1
#
_entry.id   AF-A0A8T2C537-F1
#
_cell.length_a   1.000
_cell.length_b   1.000
_cell.length_c   1.000
_cell.angle_alpha   90.00
_cell.angle_beta   90.00
_cell.angle_gamma   90.00
#
_symmetry.space_group_name_H-M   'P 1'
#
loop_
_entity.id
_entity.type
_entity.pdbx_description
1 polymer ?
#
loop_
_entity_poly.entity_id
_entity_poly.type
_entity_poly.pdbx_seq_one_letter_code
_entity_poly.pdbx_strand_id
1 'polypeptide(L)'
;MNPKKTKGKQKITIKKIEKDEDRLVTLSKRRNGIYTKLTELSILCGAEVAFLGYSCSGKPYTFGSPSFQAVAERFLNGESSSSSSSLQRSVMNAHQQAKIQELCNVYNRMVEKAKAEEVKVKKAAALAEKMPVNEDAWWKVDPKEVKDHEELKNILEKCEGLYEKLCDEAAARIQRGDDENNNK
;
A
#
# COMPACT_ATOMS: atom_id res chain seq x y z
N MET A 1 13.30 8.96 -32.50
CA MET A 1 11.93 8.89 -31.93
C MET A 1 11.77 7.53 -31.27
N ASN A 2 11.43 7.48 -29.97
CA ASN A 2 11.24 6.20 -29.28
C ASN A 2 9.92 5.54 -29.72
N PRO A 3 9.92 4.25 -30.11
CA PRO A 3 8.69 3.56 -30.51
C PRO A 3 7.74 3.42 -29.32
N LYS A 4 6.44 3.62 -29.56
CA LYS A 4 5.40 3.45 -28.54
C LYS A 4 5.34 1.99 -28.08
N LYS A 5 5.45 1.76 -26.77
CA LYS A 5 5.46 0.41 -26.16
C LYS A 5 4.13 -0.34 -26.31
N THR A 6 2.98 0.35 -26.40
CA THR A 6 1.66 -0.29 -26.57
C THR A 6 0.73 0.52 -27.47
N LYS A 7 -0.30 -0.15 -28.01
CA LYS A 7 -1.37 0.48 -28.81
C LYS A 7 -2.35 1.32 -27.96
N GLY A 8 -2.27 1.29 -26.63
CA GLY A 8 -3.22 2.00 -25.75
C GLY A 8 -4.65 1.48 -25.82
N LYS A 9 -5.62 2.25 -25.31
CA LYS A 9 -7.05 1.90 -25.32
C LYS A 9 -7.59 1.95 -26.75
N GLN A 10 -8.10 0.82 -27.24
CA GLN A 10 -8.67 0.69 -28.58
C GLN A 10 -10.21 0.71 -28.52
N LYS A 11 -10.84 1.31 -29.53
CA LYS A 11 -12.30 1.25 -29.69
C LYS A 11 -12.69 -0.16 -30.12
N ILE A 12 -13.75 -0.70 -29.50
CA ILE A 12 -14.32 -2.01 -29.85
C ILE A 12 -15.82 -1.87 -30.11
N THR A 13 -16.36 -2.73 -30.97
CA THR A 13 -17.81 -2.80 -31.23
C THR A 13 -18.56 -3.33 -30.02
N ILE A 14 -19.77 -2.81 -29.76
CA ILE A 14 -20.67 -3.32 -28.72
C ILE A 14 -21.36 -4.58 -29.24
N LYS A 15 -20.64 -5.70 -29.20
CA LYS A 15 -21.11 -7.05 -29.52
C LYS A 15 -20.41 -8.06 -28.60
N LYS A 16 -20.81 -9.33 -28.65
CA LYS A 16 -20.11 -10.40 -27.93
C LYS A 16 -18.65 -10.46 -28.36
N ILE A 17 -17.74 -10.55 -27.40
CA ILE A 17 -16.32 -10.77 -27.66
C ILE A 17 -16.13 -12.27 -27.86
N GLU A 18 -15.71 -12.68 -29.05
CA GLU A 18 -15.59 -14.11 -29.40
C GLU A 18 -14.45 -14.79 -28.65
N LYS A 19 -13.29 -14.12 -28.53
CA LYS A 19 -12.14 -14.67 -27.81
C LYS A 19 -12.40 -14.70 -26.29
N ASP A 20 -12.36 -15.90 -25.71
CA ASP A 20 -12.72 -16.15 -24.31
C ASP A 20 -11.84 -15.42 -23.31
N GLU A 21 -10.51 -15.42 -23.51
CA GLU A 21 -9.56 -14.69 -22.66
C GLU A 21 -9.87 -13.20 -22.63
N ASP A 22 -10.02 -12.59 -23.81
CA ASP A 22 -10.29 -11.17 -23.96
C ASP A 22 -11.66 -10.82 -23.35
N ARG A 23 -12.64 -11.73 -23.45
CA ARG A 23 -13.96 -11.59 -22.84
C ARG A 23 -13.88 -11.62 -21.32
N LEU A 24 -13.12 -12.54 -20.72
CA LEU A 24 -12.92 -12.65 -19.27
C LEU A 24 -12.18 -11.42 -18.70
N VAL A 25 -11.13 -10.98 -19.39
CA VAL A 25 -10.39 -9.76 -19.02
C VAL A 25 -11.30 -8.54 -19.12
N THR A 26 -12.09 -8.43 -20.20
CA THR A 26 -13.03 -7.32 -20.40
C THR A 26 -14.14 -7.33 -19.36
N LEU A 27 -14.73 -8.49 -19.05
CA LEU A 27 -15.71 -8.64 -17.98
C LEU A 27 -15.14 -8.11 -16.67
N SER A 28 -13.93 -8.54 -16.31
CA SER A 28 -13.28 -8.14 -15.06
C SER A 28 -13.04 -6.64 -14.99
N LYS A 29 -12.49 -6.04 -16.05
CA LYS A 29 -12.24 -4.59 -16.14
C LYS A 29 -13.53 -3.77 -16.12
N ARG A 30 -14.54 -4.18 -16.91
CA ARG A 30 -15.83 -3.47 -16.97
C ARG A 30 -16.60 -3.60 -15.67
N ARG A 31 -16.63 -4.79 -15.06
CA ARG A 31 -17.24 -5.00 -13.74
C ARG A 31 -16.63 -4.06 -12.71
N ASN A 32 -15.30 -3.98 -12.66
CA ASN A 32 -14.63 -3.07 -11.74
C ASN A 32 -14.99 -1.59 -12.02
N GLY A 33 -14.99 -1.18 -13.28
CA GLY A 33 -15.41 0.18 -13.66
C GLY A 33 -16.86 0.49 -13.31
N ILE A 34 -17.78 -0.47 -13.50
CA ILE A 34 -19.19 -0.34 -13.10
C ILE A 34 -19.27 -0.19 -11.58
N TYR A 35 -18.54 -1.00 -10.80
CA TYR A 35 -18.55 -0.92 -9.34
C TYR A 35 -18.06 0.45 -8.87
N THR A 36 -16.98 0.98 -9.45
CA THR A 36 -16.52 2.33 -9.16
C THR A 36 -17.62 3.37 -9.43
N LYS A 37 -18.34 3.27 -10.55
CA LYS A 37 -19.42 4.20 -10.88
C LYS A 37 -20.64 4.06 -9.99
N LEU A 38 -21.00 2.85 -9.57
CA LEU A 38 -22.09 2.64 -8.61
C LEU A 38 -21.73 3.16 -7.22
N THR A 39 -20.47 2.98 -6.79
CA THR A 39 -19.96 3.58 -5.55
C THR A 39 -20.00 5.10 -5.61
N GLU A 40 -19.48 5.70 -6.69
CA GLU A 40 -19.54 7.16 -6.90
C GLU A 40 -20.99 7.65 -6.85
N LEU A 41 -21.91 6.99 -7.56
CA LEU A 41 -23.33 7.36 -7.59
C LEU A 41 -23.97 7.28 -6.20
N SER A 42 -23.70 6.20 -5.46
CA SER A 42 -24.25 6.01 -4.12
C SER A 42 -23.74 7.07 -3.14
N ILE A 43 -22.45 7.39 -3.19
CA ILE A 43 -21.84 8.41 -2.31
C ILE A 43 -22.31 9.81 -2.67
N LEU A 44 -22.27 10.18 -3.96
CA LEU A 44 -22.57 11.55 -4.40
C LEU A 44 -24.05 11.90 -4.29
N CYS A 45 -24.94 10.95 -4.56
CA CYS A 45 -26.37 11.19 -4.60
C CYS A 45 -27.12 10.61 -3.39
N GLY A 46 -26.45 9.90 -2.48
CA GLY A 46 -27.12 9.12 -1.44
C GLY A 46 -28.02 8.02 -1.99
N ALA A 47 -27.79 7.60 -3.24
CA ALA A 47 -28.64 6.64 -3.92
C ALA A 47 -28.41 5.22 -3.38
N GLU A 48 -29.50 4.51 -3.08
CA GLU A 48 -29.46 3.08 -2.85
C GLU A 48 -29.40 2.36 -4.20
N VAL A 49 -28.38 1.54 -4.40
CA VAL A 49 -28.10 0.92 -5.70
C VAL A 49 -27.84 -0.56 -5.52
N ALA A 50 -28.32 -1.36 -6.48
CA ALA A 50 -28.05 -2.78 -6.58
C ALA A 50 -27.68 -3.14 -8.02
N PHE A 51 -26.74 -4.06 -8.16
CA PHE A 51 -26.32 -4.57 -9.45
C PHE A 51 -26.05 -6.08 -9.35
N LEU A 52 -26.57 -6.82 -10.32
CA LEU A 52 -26.43 -8.27 -10.47
C LEU A 52 -25.94 -8.56 -11.89
N GLY A 53 -24.90 -9.38 -12.00
CA GLY A 53 -24.43 -9.91 -13.27
C GLY A 53 -24.05 -11.38 -13.15
N TYR A 54 -23.92 -12.05 -14.30
CA TYR A 54 -23.49 -13.44 -14.38
C TYR A 54 -22.19 -13.55 -15.16
N SER A 55 -21.27 -14.40 -14.69
CA SER A 55 -20.08 -14.75 -15.45
C SER A 55 -20.43 -15.67 -16.62
N CYS A 56 -19.51 -15.88 -17.56
CA CYS A 56 -19.73 -16.86 -18.64
C CYS A 56 -19.92 -18.29 -18.10
N SER A 57 -19.48 -18.57 -16.87
CA SER A 57 -19.70 -19.85 -16.17
C SER A 57 -21.03 -19.90 -15.41
N GLY A 58 -21.90 -18.90 -15.55
CA GLY A 58 -23.19 -18.82 -14.85
C GLY A 58 -23.09 -18.45 -13.37
N LYS A 59 -21.89 -18.09 -12.87
CA LYS A 59 -21.74 -17.68 -11.46
C LYS A 59 -22.21 -16.22 -11.29
N PRO A 60 -23.16 -15.95 -10.39
CA PRO A 60 -23.60 -14.59 -10.13
C PRO A 60 -22.50 -13.78 -9.42
N TYR A 61 -22.51 -12.48 -9.65
CA TYR A 61 -21.76 -11.50 -8.87
C TYR A 61 -22.64 -10.29 -8.64
N THR A 62 -22.51 -9.71 -7.45
CA THR A 62 -23.36 -8.62 -6.99
C THR A 62 -22.56 -7.44 -6.49
N PHE A 63 -23.19 -6.28 -6.54
CA PHE A 63 -22.81 -5.07 -5.83
C PHE A 63 -24.07 -4.47 -5.22
N GLY A 64 -23.96 -3.89 -4.03
CA GLY A 64 -25.04 -3.09 -3.49
C GLY A 64 -24.58 -2.14 -2.41
N SER A 65 -25.28 -1.02 -2.31
CA SER A 65 -25.11 -0.01 -1.28
C SER A 65 -26.51 0.40 -0.83
N PRO A 66 -26.92 0.12 0.42
CA PRO A 66 -26.11 -0.37 1.54
C PRO A 66 -25.71 -1.87 1.47
N SER A 67 -26.55 -2.72 0.88
CA SER A 67 -26.20 -4.10 0.50
C SER A 67 -27.13 -4.55 -0.63
N PHE A 68 -26.71 -5.54 -1.44
CA PHE A 68 -27.55 -6.03 -2.54
C PHE A 68 -28.90 -6.56 -2.02
N GLN A 69 -28.87 -7.34 -0.93
CA GLN A 69 -30.06 -7.94 -0.34
C GLN A 69 -31.04 -6.88 0.18
N ALA A 70 -30.56 -5.87 0.92
CA ALA A 70 -31.42 -4.82 1.46
C ALA A 70 -32.14 -4.04 0.35
N VAL A 71 -31.45 -3.72 -0.74
CA VAL A 71 -32.04 -3.03 -1.88
C VAL A 71 -33.00 -3.94 -2.64
N ALA A 72 -32.66 -5.22 -2.82
CA ALA A 72 -33.51 -6.20 -3.50
C ALA A 72 -34.81 -6.47 -2.72
N GLU A 73 -34.75 -6.66 -1.40
CA GLU A 73 -35.92 -6.85 -0.54
C GLU A 73 -36.87 -5.65 -0.61
N ARG A 74 -36.33 -4.43 -0.54
CA ARG A 74 -37.14 -3.20 -0.72
C ARG A 74 -37.81 -3.14 -2.09
N PHE A 75 -37.08 -3.51 -3.14
CA PHE A 75 -37.60 -3.51 -4.50
C PHE A 75 -38.74 -4.53 -4.67
N LEU A 76 -38.56 -5.75 -4.13
CA LEU A 76 -39.54 -6.83 -4.25
C LEU A 76 -40.79 -6.61 -3.37
N ASN A 77 -40.64 -6.01 -2.20
CA ASN A 77 -41.73 -5.84 -1.25
C ASN A 77 -42.65 -4.64 -1.57
N GLY A 78 -42.28 -3.81 -2.55
CA GLY A 78 -42.97 -2.56 -2.88
C GLY A 78 -42.99 -1.56 -1.72
N GLU A 79 -43.34 -0.31 -2.00
CA GLU A 79 -43.44 0.76 -0.98
C GLU A 79 -44.51 0.50 0.11
N SER A 80 -45.26 -0.61 0.02
CA SER A 80 -46.31 -1.06 0.93
C SER A 80 -45.83 -1.46 2.34
N SER A 81 -44.53 -1.45 2.62
CA SER A 81 -43.96 -1.71 3.95
C SER A 81 -43.36 -0.46 4.63
N SER A 82 -43.56 0.73 4.05
CA SER A 82 -42.99 2.00 4.53
C SER A 82 -43.48 2.48 5.91
N SER A 83 -44.40 1.75 6.56
CA SER A 83 -44.84 2.03 7.93
C SER A 83 -44.00 1.35 9.01
N SER A 84 -43.16 0.35 8.69
CA SER A 84 -42.22 -0.22 9.66
C SER A 84 -40.90 0.56 9.69
N SER A 85 -40.95 1.67 10.45
CA SER A 85 -39.85 2.31 11.19
C SER A 85 -38.78 3.07 10.40
N SER A 86 -39.14 4.31 10.04
CA SER A 86 -38.18 5.42 9.87
C SER A 86 -37.09 5.46 10.96
N LEU A 87 -37.42 5.04 12.19
CA LEU A 87 -36.48 4.88 13.30
C LEU A 87 -35.45 3.74 13.11
N GLN A 88 -35.84 2.53 12.68
CA GLN A 88 -34.83 1.47 12.45
C GLN A 88 -33.88 1.85 11.32
N ARG A 89 -34.40 2.50 10.26
CA ARG A 89 -33.57 3.01 9.16
C ARG A 89 -32.59 4.08 9.63
N SER A 90 -33.03 4.99 10.50
CA SER A 90 -32.16 6.00 11.12
C SER A 90 -31.06 5.36 11.98
N VAL A 91 -31.40 4.38 12.81
CA VAL A 91 -30.44 3.65 13.66
C VAL A 91 -29.44 2.85 12.82
N MET A 92 -29.90 2.15 11.79
CA MET A 92 -29.03 1.40 10.86
C MET A 92 -28.09 2.35 10.09
N ASN A 93 -28.61 3.47 9.60
CA ASN A 93 -27.80 4.47 8.90
C ASN A 93 -26.76 5.11 9.83
N ALA A 94 -27.12 5.43 11.07
CA ALA A 94 -26.19 5.95 12.06
C ALA A 94 -25.09 4.94 12.39
N HIS A 95 -25.44 3.65 12.53
CA HIS A 95 -24.47 2.58 12.76
C HIS A 95 -23.52 2.40 11.56
N GLN A 96 -24.06 2.41 10.33
CA GLN A 96 -23.26 2.33 9.11
C GLN A 96 -22.33 3.53 8.98
N GLN A 97 -22.80 4.74 9.29
CA GLN A 97 -22.00 5.97 9.26
C GLN A 97 -20.87 5.94 10.31
N ALA A 98 -21.15 5.49 11.54
CA ALA A 98 -20.13 5.31 12.56
C ALA A 98 -19.06 4.29 12.12
N LYS A 99 -19.47 3.20 11.48
CA LYS A 99 -18.53 2.19 10.96
C LYS A 99 -17.65 2.75 9.83
N ILE A 100 -18.24 3.51 8.91
CA ILE A 100 -17.49 4.19 7.84
C ILE A 100 -16.47 5.15 8.44
N GLN A 101 -16.86 5.93 9.46
CA GLN A 101 -15.97 6.87 10.13
C GLN A 101 -14.80 6.14 10.82
N GLU A 102 -15.06 5.02 11.50
CA GLU A 102 -14.01 4.18 12.09
C GLU A 102 -13.02 3.69 11.02
N LEU A 103 -13.52 3.19 9.90
CA LEU A 103 -12.70 2.72 8.77
C LEU A 103 -11.86 3.85 8.16
N CYS A 104 -12.44 5.04 7.97
CA CYS A 104 -11.71 6.22 7.50
C CYS A 104 -10.59 6.61 8.47
N ASN A 105 -10.84 6.57 9.78
CA ASN A 105 -9.82 6.87 10.80
C ASN A 105 -8.66 5.87 10.74
N VAL A 106 -8.96 4.57 10.63
CA VAL A 106 -7.96 3.51 10.50
C VAL A 106 -7.15 3.70 9.22
N TYR A 107 -7.80 3.94 8.09
CA TYR A 107 -7.16 4.18 6.80
C TYR A 107 -6.19 5.36 6.86
N ASN A 108 -6.67 6.51 7.35
CA ASN A 108 -5.84 7.72 7.47
C ASN A 108 -4.63 7.48 8.37
N ARG A 109 -4.78 6.76 9.50
CA ARG A 109 -3.67 6.38 10.38
C ARG A 109 -2.62 5.52 9.66
N MET A 110 -3.05 4.55 8.84
CA MET A 110 -2.11 3.71 8.09
C MET A 110 -1.36 4.52 7.02
N VAL A 111 -2.05 5.42 6.32
CA VAL A 111 -1.45 6.30 5.31
C VAL A 111 -0.37 7.18 5.94
N GLU A 112 -0.62 7.77 7.11
CA GLU A 112 0.37 8.60 7.81
C GLU A 112 1.60 7.79 8.26
N LYS A 113 1.40 6.56 8.75
CA LYS A 113 2.52 5.67 9.08
C LYS A 113 3.37 5.32 7.86
N ALA A 114 2.74 4.99 6.73
CA ALA A 114 3.45 4.67 5.49
C ALA A 114 4.27 5.85 4.97
N LYS A 115 3.71 7.07 4.98
CA LYS A 115 4.45 8.29 4.61
C LYS A 115 5.63 8.53 5.54
N ALA A 116 5.46 8.33 6.85
CA ALA A 116 6.54 8.50 7.82
C ALA A 116 7.68 7.50 7.59
N GLU A 117 7.36 6.24 7.27
CA GLU A 117 8.36 5.23 6.88
C GLU A 117 9.07 5.62 5.59
N GLU A 118 8.35 6.11 4.58
CA GLU A 118 8.95 6.57 3.32
C GLU A 118 9.96 7.70 3.55
N VAL A 119 9.65 8.65 4.45
CA VAL A 119 10.58 9.71 4.85
C VAL A 119 11.80 9.16 5.58
N LYS A 120 11.63 8.16 6.46
CA LYS A 120 12.75 7.51 7.16
C LYS A 120 13.68 6.80 6.17
N VAL A 121 13.11 6.05 5.22
CA VAL A 121 13.88 5.36 4.17
C VAL A 121 14.65 6.37 3.32
N LYS A 122 14.00 7.47 2.90
CA LYS A 122 14.67 8.53 2.12
C LYS A 122 15.81 9.19 2.91
N LYS A 123 15.62 9.46 4.21
CA LYS A 123 16.67 10.00 5.08
C LYS A 123 17.84 9.02 5.25
N ALA A 124 17.56 7.73 5.43
CA ALA A 124 18.58 6.69 5.53
C ALA A 124 19.37 6.54 4.22
N ALA A 125 18.69 6.56 3.08
CA ALA A 125 19.33 6.52 1.76
C ALA A 125 20.23 7.75 1.52
N ALA A 126 19.76 8.95 1.85
CA ALA A 126 20.56 10.18 1.71
C ALA A 126 21.77 10.22 2.66
N LEU A 127 21.69 9.58 3.83
CA LEU A 127 22.82 9.43 4.75
C LEU A 127 23.84 8.42 4.19
N ALA A 128 23.37 7.31 3.60
CA ALA A 128 24.23 6.32 2.96
C ALA A 128 24.98 6.88 1.74
N GLU A 129 24.35 7.75 0.92
CA GLU A 129 25.03 8.44 -0.19
C GLU A 129 26.09 9.45 0.27
N LYS A 130 25.94 10.03 1.46
CA LYS A 130 26.90 10.98 2.04
C LYS A 130 28.05 10.31 2.80
N MET A 131 28.01 8.98 2.98
CA MET A 131 29.17 8.27 3.49
C MET A 131 30.27 8.36 2.43
N PRO A 132 31.49 8.82 2.76
CA PRO A 132 32.57 8.79 1.80
C PRO A 132 32.79 7.35 1.40
N VAL A 133 32.45 7.01 0.15
CA VAL A 133 32.95 5.80 -0.50
C VAL A 133 34.45 6.04 -0.59
N ASN A 134 35.19 5.56 0.41
CA ASN A 134 36.64 5.62 0.39
C ASN A 134 37.09 4.82 -0.84
N GLU A 135 37.83 5.45 -1.74
CA GLU A 135 38.42 4.78 -2.92
C GLU A 135 39.29 3.58 -2.49
N ASP A 136 39.85 3.65 -1.28
CA ASP A 136 40.54 2.56 -0.58
C ASP A 136 39.54 1.66 0.18
N ALA A 137 38.81 0.82 -0.54
CA ALA A 137 37.92 -0.21 0.03
C ALA A 137 38.69 -1.43 0.56
N TRP A 138 39.71 -1.20 1.39
CA TRP A 138 40.64 -2.22 1.89
C TRP A 138 39.94 -3.35 2.66
N TRP A 139 38.76 -3.09 3.24
CA TRP A 139 37.93 -4.09 3.94
C TRP A 139 37.16 -5.05 3.00
N LYS A 140 37.24 -4.85 1.68
CA LYS A 140 36.69 -5.77 0.67
C LYS A 140 37.72 -6.76 0.13
N VAL A 141 38.99 -6.60 0.50
CA VAL A 141 40.07 -7.48 0.08
C VAL A 141 40.10 -8.68 1.01
N ASP A 142 39.95 -9.88 0.45
CA ASP A 142 40.06 -11.11 1.23
C ASP A 142 41.53 -11.32 1.63
N PRO A 143 41.89 -11.32 2.94
CA PRO A 143 43.28 -11.40 3.38
C PRO A 143 44.01 -12.67 2.94
N LYS A 144 43.26 -13.71 2.55
CA LYS A 144 43.79 -14.98 2.05
C LYS A 144 44.20 -14.94 0.59
N GLU A 145 43.74 -13.94 -0.16
CA GLU A 145 44.05 -13.77 -1.59
C GLU A 145 45.24 -12.84 -1.83
N VAL A 146 45.66 -12.08 -0.80
CA VAL A 146 46.81 -11.17 -0.85
C VAL A 146 48.11 -11.98 -0.70
N LYS A 147 48.93 -11.95 -1.77
CA LYS A 147 50.22 -12.66 -1.81
C LYS A 147 51.39 -11.78 -1.37
N ASP A 148 51.21 -10.45 -1.37
CA ASP A 148 52.23 -9.50 -0.94
C ASP A 148 52.21 -9.32 0.59
N HIS A 149 53.38 -9.52 1.20
CA HIS A 149 53.50 -9.47 2.66
C HIS A 149 53.41 -8.03 3.19
N GLU A 150 53.82 -7.03 2.41
CA GLU A 150 53.77 -5.63 2.81
C GLU A 150 52.33 -5.10 2.74
N GLU A 151 51.58 -5.49 1.69
CA GLU A 151 50.15 -5.20 1.56
C GLU A 151 49.32 -5.84 2.69
N LEU A 152 49.62 -7.09 3.07
CA LEU A 152 48.96 -7.75 4.21
C LEU A 152 49.21 -7.02 5.54
N LYS A 153 50.45 -6.54 5.74
CA LYS A 153 50.84 -5.78 6.94
C LYS A 153 50.14 -4.42 7.00
N ASN A 154 50.01 -3.74 5.87
CA ASN A 154 49.28 -2.47 5.76
C ASN A 154 47.78 -2.66 6.04
N ILE A 155 47.17 -3.75 5.56
CA ILE A 155 45.77 -4.10 5.89
C ILE A 155 45.62 -4.36 7.40
N LEU A 156 46.56 -5.06 8.02
CA LEU A 156 46.52 -5.32 9.47
C LEU A 156 46.62 -4.03 10.29
N GLU A 157 47.52 -3.12 9.93
CA GLU A 157 47.66 -1.82 10.59
C GLU A 157 46.38 -0.97 10.45
N LYS A 158 45.75 -1.00 9.26
CA LYS A 158 44.44 -0.37 9.04
C LYS A 158 43.32 -1.00 9.89
N CYS A 159 43.33 -2.32 10.09
CA CYS A 159 42.40 -3.03 10.99
C CYS A 159 42.57 -2.62 12.45
N GLU A 160 43.81 -2.61 12.94
CA GLU A 160 44.14 -2.23 14.32
C GLU A 160 43.70 -0.79 14.61
N GLY A 161 44.01 0.14 13.71
CA GLY A 161 43.58 1.54 13.84
C GLY A 161 42.06 1.75 13.79
N LEU A 162 41.30 0.88 13.09
CA LEU A 162 39.84 0.89 13.18
C LEU A 162 39.35 0.35 14.52
N TYR A 163 39.97 -0.72 15.03
CA TYR A 163 39.60 -1.32 16.31
C TYR A 163 39.77 -0.31 17.46
N GLU A 164 40.89 0.42 17.51
CA GLU A 164 41.13 1.47 18.50
C GLU A 164 40.04 2.55 18.45
N LYS A 165 39.76 3.09 17.26
CA LYS A 165 38.70 4.11 17.09
C LYS A 165 37.32 3.63 17.52
N LEU A 166 37.03 2.34 17.30
CA LEU A 166 35.75 1.75 17.69
C LEU A 166 35.65 1.60 19.20
N CYS A 167 36.75 1.22 19.86
CA CYS A 167 36.87 1.19 21.32
C CYS A 167 36.72 2.59 21.91
N ASP A 168 37.34 3.61 21.33
CA ASP A 168 37.22 5.01 21.77
C ASP A 168 35.78 5.53 21.63
N GLU A 169 35.12 5.27 20.49
CA GLU A 169 33.72 5.68 20.27
C GLU A 169 32.76 4.93 21.19
N ALA A 170 33.02 3.64 21.47
CA ALA A 170 32.24 2.86 22.43
C ALA A 170 32.40 3.41 23.85
N ALA A 171 33.62 3.74 24.29
CA ALA A 171 33.88 4.38 25.57
C ALA A 171 33.18 5.74 25.67
N ALA A 172 33.27 6.57 24.62
CA ALA A 172 32.60 7.86 24.54
C ALA A 172 31.06 7.76 24.58
N ARG A 173 30.47 6.65 24.12
CA ARG A 173 29.03 6.39 24.24
C ARG A 173 28.62 5.98 25.64
N ILE A 174 29.47 5.24 26.35
CA ILE A 174 29.23 4.87 27.75
C ILE A 174 29.26 6.14 28.61
N GLN A 175 30.28 6.99 28.45
CA GLN A 175 30.33 8.29 29.15
C GLN A 175 29.09 9.16 28.87
N ARG A 176 28.68 9.29 27.60
CA ARG A 176 27.48 10.06 27.22
C ARG A 176 26.19 9.51 27.83
N GLY A 177 26.08 8.19 27.98
CA GLY A 177 24.94 7.54 28.62
C GLY A 177 24.91 7.71 30.14
N ASP A 178 26.08 7.77 30.79
CA ASP A 178 26.19 7.97 32.23
C ASP A 178 25.94 9.44 32.63
N ASP A 179 26.36 10.42 31.82
CA ASP A 179 26.12 11.85 32.06
C ASP A 179 24.62 12.22 31.93
N GLU A 180 23.87 11.56 31.06
CA GLU A 180 22.41 11.75 30.94
C GLU A 180 21.63 11.15 32.13
N ASN A 181 22.19 10.15 32.81
CA ASN A 181 21.56 9.49 33.96
C ASN A 181 21.88 10.17 35.31
N ASN A 182 22.98 10.93 35.39
CA ASN A 182 23.42 11.58 36.63
C ASN A 182 22.93 13.04 36.78
N ASN A 183 22.20 13.55 35.79
CA ASN A 183 21.60 14.90 35.79
C ASN A 183 20.07 14.87 35.87
N LYS A 184 19.51 13.82 36.49
CA LYS A 184 18.07 13.59 36.65
C LYS A 184 17.70 13.36 38.11
#